data_AF-A0A1G3L9H0-F1
#
_entry.id   AF-A0A1G3L9H0-F1
#
_cell.length_a   1.000
_cell.length_b   1.000
_cell.length_c   1.000
_cell.angle_alpha   90.00
_cell.angle_beta   90.00
_cell.angle_gamma   90.00
#
_symmetry.space_group_name_H-M   'P 1'
#
loop_
_entity.id
_entity.type
_entity.pdbx_description
1 polymer ?
#
loop_
_entity_poly.entity_id
_entity_poly.type
_entity_poly.pdbx_seq_one_letter_code
_entity_poly.pdbx_strand_id
1 'polypeptide(L)'
;MKKVFILMVLSGFILPLSACKKAEIFYYPLYQSINLVDQQGKYMNSINWGEKLIPLMQNDKEEKIKIPNYDSEFIKVKRVLDGSEGYVYEKYIIKELLSLGVILKETLIYDTPAITARTKNPIKTAVLAFVLEEKKNDSKENESKWLKIKCFNPNTDYQIEKMDPIYQERWVQASDLSLNEKDINMIAALQISLKNYRSARSLYEKDKSNTKNEKKLKETIEAEEAAIKNLISANSSSDAVKYAEQVITILSQPLEETIENTQTETTETTQSEENQ
;
A
#
# COMPACT_ATOMS: atom_id res chain seq x y z
N MET A 1 12.24 78.62 27.37
CA MET A 1 11.97 77.18 27.61
C MET A 1 11.69 76.52 26.26
N LYS A 2 12.58 75.63 25.81
CA LYS A 2 12.48 74.92 24.53
C LYS A 2 11.44 73.80 24.65
N LYS A 3 10.44 73.78 23.76
CA LYS A 3 9.56 72.61 23.56
C LYS A 3 10.10 71.82 22.38
N VAL A 4 10.52 70.59 22.65
CA VAL A 4 10.99 69.61 21.65
C VAL A 4 9.75 68.97 21.04
N PHE A 5 9.58 69.10 19.73
CA PHE A 5 8.63 68.32 18.93
C PHE A 5 9.30 66.98 18.62
N ILE A 6 8.82 65.90 19.22
CA ILE A 6 9.22 64.53 18.85
C ILE A 6 8.21 64.05 17.80
N LEU A 7 8.70 63.96 16.57
CA LEU A 7 8.01 63.41 15.41
C LEU A 7 8.08 61.87 15.50
N MET A 8 6.99 61.22 15.93
CA MET A 8 6.85 59.76 15.80
C MET A 8 6.49 59.42 14.34
N VAL A 9 7.52 59.08 13.56
CA VAL A 9 7.33 58.41 12.26
C VAL A 9 7.01 56.95 12.54
N LEU A 10 5.71 56.63 12.53
CA LEU A 10 5.21 55.26 12.49
C LEU A 10 5.57 54.67 11.11
N SER A 11 6.77 54.10 11.00
CA SER A 11 7.15 53.31 9.84
C SER A 11 6.39 51.99 9.90
N GLY A 12 5.39 51.88 9.03
CA GLY A 12 4.64 50.65 8.82
C GLY A 12 5.56 49.54 8.34
N PHE A 13 6.01 48.70 9.26
CA PHE A 13 6.42 47.32 8.96
C PHE A 13 5.15 46.54 8.62
N ILE A 14 4.72 46.61 7.35
CA ILE A 14 3.84 45.58 6.78
C ILE A 14 4.73 44.36 6.57
N LEU A 15 4.78 43.48 7.57
CA LEU A 15 5.27 42.13 7.37
C LEU A 15 4.45 41.51 6.23
N PRO A 16 5.08 41.02 5.14
CA PRO A 16 4.35 40.24 4.16
C PRO A 16 3.80 39.02 4.89
N LEU A 17 2.47 38.92 4.97
CA LEU A 17 1.76 37.69 5.30
C LEU A 17 2.36 36.61 4.40
N SER A 18 3.16 35.74 5.04
CA SER A 18 3.81 34.62 4.38
C SER A 18 2.73 33.85 3.64
N ALA A 19 2.94 33.69 2.33
CA ALA A 19 2.09 32.91 1.46
C ALA A 19 1.75 31.59 2.16
N CYS A 20 0.47 31.38 2.42
CA CYS A 20 -0.06 30.10 2.83
C CYS A 20 0.31 29.11 1.72
N LYS A 21 1.39 28.32 1.92
CA LYS A 21 1.76 27.25 1.00
C LYS A 21 0.54 26.35 0.88
N LYS A 22 -0.12 26.35 -0.28
CA LYS A 22 -1.13 25.34 -0.61
C LYS A 22 -0.49 23.98 -0.32
N ALA A 23 -1.18 23.15 0.46
CA ALA A 23 -0.74 21.79 0.72
C ALA A 23 -0.46 21.10 -0.62
N GLU A 24 0.70 20.46 -0.73
CA GLU A 24 1.09 19.75 -1.94
C GLU A 24 0.14 18.57 -2.15
N ILE A 25 -0.48 18.50 -3.33
CA ILE A 25 -1.41 17.43 -3.67
C ILE A 25 -0.58 16.24 -4.14
N PHE A 26 -0.77 15.07 -3.50
CA PHE A 26 -0.08 13.84 -3.90
C PHE A 26 -1.07 12.84 -4.48
N TYR A 27 -0.69 12.20 -5.59
CA TYR A 27 -1.36 11.04 -6.17
C TYR A 27 -0.60 9.77 -5.84
N TYR A 28 -1.33 8.66 -5.83
CA TYR A 28 -0.78 7.35 -5.50
C TYR A 28 -1.27 6.32 -6.51
N PRO A 29 -0.42 5.37 -6.95
CA PRO A 29 -0.87 4.27 -7.80
C PRO A 29 -1.98 3.46 -7.13
N LEU A 30 -3.03 3.14 -7.88
CA LEU A 30 -4.12 2.29 -7.41
C LEU A 30 -3.74 0.81 -7.39
N TYR A 31 -2.85 0.40 -8.31
CA TYR A 31 -2.37 -0.97 -8.47
C TYR A 31 -0.92 -1.11 -8.01
N GLN A 32 -0.46 -2.36 -7.85
CA GLN A 32 0.89 -2.69 -7.38
C GLN A 32 2.02 -1.99 -8.16
N SER A 33 1.77 -1.84 -9.45
CA SER A 33 2.64 -1.10 -10.34
C SER A 33 1.79 -0.51 -11.45
N ILE A 34 2.07 0.72 -11.83
CA ILE A 34 1.45 1.36 -12.99
C ILE A 34 2.57 1.82 -13.93
N ASN A 35 2.23 1.99 -15.21
CA ASN A 35 3.20 2.43 -16.19
C ASN A 35 3.27 3.96 -16.19
N LEU A 36 4.50 4.49 -16.15
CA LEU A 36 4.81 5.83 -16.60
C LEU A 36 5.09 5.76 -18.10
N VAL A 37 4.40 6.58 -18.89
CA VAL A 37 4.54 6.61 -20.35
C VAL A 37 4.90 8.00 -20.85
N ASP A 38 5.43 8.09 -22.06
CA ASP A 38 5.66 9.38 -22.74
C ASP A 38 4.36 9.92 -23.37
N GLN A 39 4.47 11.05 -24.07
CA GLN A 39 3.32 11.70 -24.72
C GLN A 39 2.68 10.84 -25.83
N GLN A 40 3.44 9.87 -26.38
CA GLN A 40 2.98 8.92 -27.40
C GLN A 40 2.46 7.61 -26.79
N GLY A 41 2.50 7.46 -25.46
CA GLY A 41 2.08 6.24 -24.75
C GLY A 41 3.14 5.16 -24.71
N LYS A 42 4.39 5.45 -25.08
CA LYS A 42 5.49 4.50 -24.98
C LYS A 42 5.93 4.40 -23.53
N TYR A 43 6.14 3.17 -23.08
CA TYR A 43 6.65 2.87 -21.74
C TYR A 43 7.98 3.58 -21.47
N MET A 44 8.05 4.25 -20.31
CA MET A 44 9.27 4.87 -19.78
C MET A 44 9.76 4.14 -18.54
N ASN A 45 8.90 3.98 -17.55
CA ASN A 45 9.26 3.37 -16.27
C ASN A 45 8.04 2.75 -15.58
N SER A 46 8.31 1.93 -14.56
CA SER A 46 7.28 1.39 -13.66
C SER A 46 7.22 2.24 -12.40
N ILE A 47 6.03 2.65 -12.00
CA ILE A 47 5.78 3.34 -10.74
C ILE A 47 5.26 2.30 -9.77
N ASN A 48 5.97 2.15 -8.66
CA ASN A 48 5.60 1.19 -7.63
C ASN A 48 4.49 1.73 -6.75
N TRP A 49 3.68 0.82 -6.24
CA TRP A 49 2.64 1.14 -5.30
C TRP A 49 3.17 1.73 -3.98
N GLY A 50 2.45 2.70 -3.43
CA GLY A 50 2.90 3.52 -2.29
C GLY A 50 3.81 4.69 -2.69
N GLU A 51 4.29 4.75 -3.93
CA GLU A 51 5.09 5.87 -4.41
C GLU A 51 4.24 7.14 -4.51
N LYS A 52 4.75 8.25 -3.94
CA LYS A 52 4.15 9.58 -4.04
C LYS A 52 4.38 10.14 -5.45
N LEU A 53 3.32 10.62 -6.07
CA LEU A 53 3.33 11.29 -7.37
C LEU A 53 2.84 12.74 -7.20
N ILE A 54 3.53 13.69 -7.81
CA ILE A 54 3.10 15.09 -7.85
C ILE A 54 2.44 15.34 -9.21
N PRO A 55 1.16 15.74 -9.27
CA PRO A 55 0.55 16.16 -10.53
C PRO A 55 1.20 17.44 -11.04
N LEU A 56 1.56 17.46 -12.32
CA LEU A 56 2.03 18.68 -12.96
C LEU A 56 0.84 19.51 -13.41
N MET A 57 0.88 20.79 -13.05
CA MET A 57 -0.24 21.72 -13.24
C MET A 57 0.07 22.72 -14.36
N GLN A 58 -0.88 22.93 -15.27
CA GLN A 58 -0.87 23.97 -16.28
C GLN A 58 -2.12 24.86 -16.08
N ASN A 59 -1.93 26.17 -15.88
CA ASN A 59 -3.01 27.12 -15.60
C ASN A 59 -3.94 26.68 -14.45
N ASP A 60 -3.34 26.29 -13.31
CA ASP A 60 -4.05 25.78 -12.12
C ASP A 60 -4.90 24.51 -12.33
N LYS A 61 -4.68 23.78 -13.42
CA LYS A 61 -5.33 22.49 -13.72
C LYS A 61 -4.30 21.41 -13.99
N GLU A 62 -4.64 20.15 -13.71
CA GLU A 62 -3.80 19.00 -14.08
C GLU A 62 -3.48 19.03 -15.58
N GLU A 63 -2.21 18.86 -15.96
CA GLU A 63 -1.82 18.69 -17.35
C GLU A 63 -2.27 17.29 -17.81
N LYS A 64 -3.20 17.25 -18.77
CA LYS A 64 -3.80 16.00 -19.28
C LYS A 64 -3.64 15.85 -20.78
N ILE A 65 -3.46 14.61 -21.22
CA ILE A 65 -3.43 14.25 -22.65
C ILE A 65 -4.35 13.06 -22.92
N LYS A 66 -4.83 12.97 -24.15
CA LYS A 66 -5.50 11.77 -24.67
C LYS A 66 -4.54 11.01 -25.56
N ILE A 67 -4.17 9.80 -25.14
CA ILE A 67 -3.33 8.91 -25.94
C ILE A 67 -4.24 8.08 -26.85
N PRO A 68 -3.92 7.93 -28.16
CA PRO A 68 -4.72 7.13 -29.07
C PRO A 68 -4.96 5.70 -28.54
N ASN A 69 -6.17 5.18 -28.75
CA ASN A 69 -6.62 3.84 -28.32
C ASN A 69 -6.89 3.65 -26.82
N TYR A 70 -6.89 4.73 -26.02
CA TYR A 70 -7.31 4.69 -24.63
C TYR A 70 -8.61 5.49 -24.41
N ASP A 71 -9.56 4.88 -23.69
CA ASP A 71 -10.86 5.48 -23.39
C ASP A 71 -10.82 6.54 -22.29
N SER A 72 -9.65 6.86 -21.73
CA SER A 72 -9.53 7.86 -20.65
C SER A 72 -8.25 8.66 -20.75
N GLU A 73 -8.22 9.77 -20.03
CA GLU A 73 -7.11 10.72 -20.05
C GLU A 73 -5.92 10.17 -19.29
N PHE A 74 -4.75 10.66 -19.68
CA PHE A 74 -3.52 10.49 -18.95
C PHE A 74 -3.17 11.82 -18.29
N ILE A 75 -2.72 11.75 -17.04
CA ILE A 75 -2.29 12.92 -16.27
C ILE A 75 -0.77 12.92 -16.24
N LYS A 76 -0.17 14.09 -16.46
CA LYS A 76 1.25 14.26 -16.30
C LYS A 76 1.61 14.35 -14.82
N VAL A 77 2.58 13.55 -14.42
CA VAL A 77 3.03 13.45 -13.04
C VAL A 77 4.55 13.50 -12.97
N LYS A 78 5.05 13.91 -11.82
CA LYS A 78 6.44 13.79 -11.41
C LYS A 78 6.55 12.79 -10.27
N ARG A 79 7.49 11.85 -10.42
CA ARG A 79 7.81 10.87 -9.38
C ARG A 79 8.61 11.54 -8.27
N VAL A 80 8.19 11.40 -7.01
CA VAL A 80 8.95 11.92 -5.86
C VAL A 80 10.24 11.15 -5.67
N LEU A 81 10.26 9.86 -6.01
CA LEU A 81 11.40 8.97 -5.79
C LEU A 81 12.66 9.39 -6.55
N ASP A 82 12.52 9.67 -7.85
CA ASP A 82 13.67 9.93 -8.74
C ASP A 82 13.52 11.21 -9.58
N GLY A 83 12.42 11.94 -9.42
CA GLY A 83 12.16 13.19 -10.14
C GLY A 83 11.77 13.02 -11.60
N SER A 84 11.63 11.79 -12.11
CA SER A 84 11.25 11.55 -13.50
C SER A 84 9.81 12.00 -13.76
N GLU A 85 9.58 12.55 -14.95
CA GLU A 85 8.30 13.10 -15.40
C GLU A 85 7.77 12.29 -16.57
N GLY A 86 6.45 12.11 -16.60
CA GLY A 86 5.76 11.41 -17.67
C GLY A 86 4.26 11.36 -17.38
N TYR A 87 3.57 10.47 -18.07
CA TYR A 87 2.12 10.37 -18.02
C TYR A 87 1.67 9.07 -17.37
N VAL A 88 0.64 9.14 -16.53
CA VAL A 88 -0.03 7.98 -15.94
C VAL A 88 -1.48 7.96 -16.35
N TYR A 89 -2.02 6.77 -16.53
CA TYR A 89 -3.43 6.61 -16.84
C TYR A 89 -4.27 7.03 -15.64
N GLU A 90 -5.19 7.99 -15.80
CA GLU A 90 -5.92 8.62 -14.68
C GLU A 90 -6.70 7.61 -13.83
N LYS A 91 -7.25 6.56 -14.44
CA LYS A 91 -7.97 5.51 -13.73
C LYS A 91 -7.09 4.65 -12.82
N TYR A 92 -5.77 4.75 -12.97
CA TYR A 92 -4.80 3.95 -12.24
C TYR A 92 -4.18 4.70 -11.07
N ILE A 93 -4.69 5.88 -10.73
CA ILE A 93 -4.26 6.65 -9.57
C ILE A 93 -5.42 6.92 -8.62
N ILE A 94 -5.11 7.08 -7.34
CA ILE A 94 -6.02 7.59 -6.33
C ILE A 94 -5.73 9.07 -6.13
N LYS A 95 -6.78 9.87 -6.29
CA LYS A 95 -6.83 11.28 -5.94
C LYS A 95 -7.46 11.44 -4.56
N GLU A 96 -7.25 12.60 -3.93
CA GLU A 96 -7.97 12.99 -2.70
C GLU A 96 -7.81 12.02 -1.53
N LEU A 97 -6.65 11.37 -1.44
CA LEU A 97 -6.31 10.50 -0.32
C LEU A 97 -6.17 11.34 0.96
N LEU A 98 -6.85 10.95 2.04
CA LEU A 98 -6.65 11.58 3.35
C LEU A 98 -5.31 11.16 3.97
N SER A 99 -5.02 9.85 3.93
CA SER A 99 -3.74 9.29 4.40
C SER A 99 -3.51 7.89 3.86
N LEU A 100 -2.27 7.43 3.90
CA LEU A 100 -1.93 6.01 3.82
C LEU A 100 -1.99 5.41 5.23
N GLY A 101 -2.36 4.15 5.31
CA GLY A 101 -2.30 3.39 6.54
C GLY A 101 -1.95 1.93 6.30
N VAL A 102 -1.71 1.21 7.38
CA VAL A 102 -1.42 -0.21 7.34
C VAL A 102 -2.10 -0.93 8.49
N ILE A 103 -2.80 -2.01 8.15
CA ILE A 103 -3.34 -2.97 9.11
C ILE A 103 -2.19 -3.91 9.42
N LEU A 104 -1.80 -4.07 10.69
CA LEU A 104 -0.65 -4.88 11.10
C LEU A 104 -1.04 -6.16 11.87
N LYS A 105 -2.34 -6.31 12.16
CA LYS A 105 -2.89 -7.41 12.97
C LYS A 105 -4.16 -7.93 12.32
N GLU A 106 -4.59 -9.10 12.77
CA GLU A 106 -5.89 -9.61 12.38
C GLU A 106 -6.99 -8.64 12.85
N THR A 107 -7.82 -8.18 11.91
CA THR A 107 -8.96 -7.31 12.21
C THR A 107 -10.12 -7.57 11.27
N LEU A 108 -11.28 -7.02 11.62
CA LEU A 108 -12.49 -7.06 10.82
C LEU A 108 -12.66 -5.76 10.04
N ILE A 109 -13.01 -5.89 8.77
CA ILE A 109 -13.51 -4.79 7.95
C ILE A 109 -15.01 -4.97 7.70
N TYR A 110 -15.69 -3.85 7.50
CA TYR A 110 -17.14 -3.77 7.49
C TYR A 110 -17.64 -3.03 6.24
N ASP A 111 -18.83 -3.34 5.75
CA ASP A 111 -19.44 -2.59 4.64
C ASP A 111 -19.96 -1.21 5.08
N THR A 112 -20.24 -1.05 6.38
CA THR A 112 -20.71 0.18 7.01
C THR A 112 -19.93 0.44 8.30
N PRO A 113 -19.87 1.68 8.81
CA PRO A 113 -19.14 2.00 10.05
C PRO A 113 -19.93 1.58 11.30
N ALA A 114 -20.25 0.28 11.42
CA ALA A 114 -21.00 -0.29 12.53
C ALA A 114 -20.50 -1.70 12.86
N ILE A 115 -20.19 -1.95 14.14
CA ILE A 115 -19.70 -3.25 14.65
C ILE A 115 -20.73 -4.38 14.43
N THR A 116 -22.01 -4.03 14.37
CA THR A 116 -23.14 -4.94 14.14
C THR A 116 -23.39 -5.24 12.66
N ALA A 117 -22.61 -4.69 11.73
CA ALA A 117 -22.79 -4.98 10.31
C ALA A 117 -22.63 -6.49 10.03
N ARG A 118 -23.49 -7.01 9.15
CA ARG A 118 -23.70 -8.45 8.91
C ARG A 118 -22.55 -9.12 8.16
N THR A 119 -21.68 -8.35 7.51
CA THR A 119 -20.52 -8.84 6.76
C THR A 119 -19.25 -8.42 7.49
N LYS A 120 -18.58 -9.40 8.08
CA LYS A 120 -17.29 -9.26 8.76
C LYS A 120 -16.28 -10.06 7.96
N ASN A 121 -15.41 -9.38 7.24
CA ASN A 121 -14.31 -10.05 6.54
C ASN A 121 -13.05 -9.92 7.40
N PRO A 122 -12.51 -11.02 7.93
CA PRO A 122 -11.24 -10.96 8.64
C PRO A 122 -10.11 -10.68 7.64
N ILE A 123 -9.28 -9.71 7.95
CA ILE A 123 -7.98 -9.52 7.30
C ILE A 123 -6.96 -10.22 8.19
N LYS A 124 -6.36 -11.32 7.72
CA LYS A 124 -5.41 -12.14 8.49
C LYS A 124 -3.93 -11.75 8.28
N THR A 125 -3.64 -10.66 7.57
CA THR A 125 -2.27 -10.30 7.16
C THR A 125 -2.03 -8.80 7.20
N ALA A 126 -0.76 -8.37 7.18
CA ALA A 126 -0.48 -6.94 7.13
C ALA A 126 -0.79 -6.37 5.74
N VAL A 127 -1.74 -5.44 5.72
CA VAL A 127 -2.33 -4.90 4.50
C VAL A 127 -2.22 -3.39 4.51
N LEU A 128 -1.53 -2.86 3.51
CA LEU A 128 -1.53 -1.44 3.23
C LEU A 128 -2.90 -1.02 2.70
N ALA A 129 -3.34 0.17 3.13
CA ALA A 129 -4.67 0.70 2.88
C ALA A 129 -4.62 2.20 2.56
N PHE A 130 -5.52 2.61 1.68
CA PHE A 130 -5.80 3.99 1.35
C PHE A 130 -6.95 4.50 2.19
N VAL A 131 -6.74 5.53 3.02
CA VAL A 131 -7.81 6.17 3.79
C VAL A 131 -8.48 7.24 2.92
N LEU A 132 -9.74 7.00 2.59
CA LEU A 132 -10.54 7.85 1.70
C LEU A 132 -11.45 8.80 2.47
N GLU A 133 -11.96 8.37 3.62
CA GLU A 133 -12.92 9.14 4.41
C GLU A 133 -12.75 8.83 5.89
N GLU A 134 -13.05 9.81 6.74
CA GLU A 134 -13.16 9.65 8.19
C GLU A 134 -14.59 9.97 8.63
N LYS A 135 -15.17 9.07 9.43
CA LYS A 135 -16.45 9.30 10.10
C LYS A 135 -16.27 9.20 11.61
N LYS A 136 -16.60 10.28 12.31
CA LYS A 136 -16.74 10.27 13.76
C LYS A 136 -18.15 9.79 14.12
N ASN A 137 -18.24 8.92 15.11
CA ASN A 137 -19.53 8.50 15.63
C ASN A 137 -19.92 9.46 16.76
N ASP A 138 -21.01 10.20 16.59
CA ASP A 138 -21.47 11.19 17.58
C ASP A 138 -22.21 10.54 18.76
N SER A 139 -22.29 9.21 18.83
CA SER A 139 -22.93 8.51 19.96
C SER A 139 -21.98 8.39 21.15
N LYS A 140 -22.44 8.96 22.28
CA LYS A 140 -21.72 9.06 23.57
C LYS A 140 -21.29 7.72 24.21
N GLU A 141 -21.64 6.58 23.63
CA GLU A 141 -21.41 5.26 24.24
C GLU A 141 -20.19 4.52 23.73
N ASN A 142 -19.57 4.94 22.62
CA ASN A 142 -18.26 4.46 22.18
C ASN A 142 -17.73 5.42 21.09
N GLU A 143 -16.81 6.31 21.45
CA GLU A 143 -16.12 7.21 20.50
C GLU A 143 -15.15 6.42 19.60
N SER A 144 -15.67 5.51 18.79
CA SER A 144 -14.88 4.82 17.78
C SER A 144 -14.85 5.67 16.52
N LYS A 145 -13.66 6.18 16.19
CA LYS A 145 -13.38 6.81 14.88
C LYS A 145 -13.35 5.72 13.81
N TRP A 146 -14.10 5.91 12.74
CA TRP A 146 -14.16 4.98 11.61
C TRP A 146 -13.47 5.57 10.40
N LEU A 147 -12.73 4.73 9.68
CA LEU A 147 -12.03 5.09 8.46
C LEU A 147 -12.60 4.27 7.31
N LYS A 148 -13.02 4.96 6.25
CA LYS A 148 -13.32 4.33 4.97
C LYS A 148 -12.02 4.11 4.25
N ILE A 149 -11.72 2.86 3.96
CA ILE A 149 -10.47 2.44 3.38
C ILE A 149 -10.68 1.68 2.08
N LYS A 150 -9.65 1.72 1.23
CA LYS A 150 -9.45 0.77 0.16
C LYS A 150 -8.17 0.02 0.43
N CYS A 151 -8.30 -1.26 0.75
CA CYS A 151 -7.16 -2.14 0.97
C CYS A 151 -6.53 -2.52 -0.37
N PHE A 152 -5.27 -2.89 -0.34
CA PHE A 152 -4.65 -3.59 -1.44
C PHE A 152 -4.13 -4.91 -0.92
N ASN A 153 -4.68 -5.98 -1.47
CA ASN A 153 -4.15 -7.31 -1.23
C ASN A 153 -3.13 -7.61 -2.33
N PRO A 154 -1.87 -7.98 -2.01
CA PRO A 154 -1.03 -8.62 -3.01
C PRO A 154 -1.75 -9.85 -3.60
N ASN A 155 -1.47 -10.17 -4.86
CA ASN A 155 -2.12 -11.27 -5.58
C ASN A 155 -2.16 -12.58 -4.75
N THR A 156 -3.20 -13.35 -5.02
CA THR A 156 -3.75 -14.58 -4.39
C THR A 156 -2.80 -15.75 -4.04
N ASP A 157 -1.49 -15.56 -4.02
CA ASP A 157 -0.50 -16.62 -3.73
C ASP A 157 -0.19 -16.79 -2.24
N TYR A 158 -0.84 -16.01 -1.37
CA TYR A 158 -1.01 -16.47 0.00
C TYR A 158 -2.09 -17.55 -0.02
N GLN A 159 -1.83 -18.73 0.54
CA GLN A 159 -2.89 -19.67 0.96
C GLN A 159 -3.72 -19.08 2.13
N ILE A 160 -4.00 -17.77 2.09
CA ILE A 160 -5.05 -17.12 2.87
C ILE A 160 -6.30 -17.35 2.04
N GLU A 161 -7.14 -18.28 2.49
CA GLU A 161 -8.45 -18.62 1.93
C GLU A 161 -9.07 -17.42 1.21
N LYS A 162 -9.14 -17.49 -0.13
CA LYS A 162 -9.89 -16.58 -1.03
C LYS A 162 -10.28 -15.25 -0.38
N MET A 163 -9.33 -14.37 -0.09
CA MET A 163 -9.69 -12.97 0.11
C MET A 163 -10.15 -12.46 -1.25
N ASP A 164 -11.45 -12.24 -1.40
CA ASP A 164 -12.00 -11.52 -2.55
C ASP A 164 -11.13 -10.28 -2.77
N PRO A 165 -10.67 -10.00 -4.00
CA PRO A 165 -9.84 -8.84 -4.27
C PRO A 165 -10.58 -7.60 -3.76
N ILE A 166 -10.06 -6.99 -2.68
CA ILE A 166 -10.69 -5.87 -1.99
C ILE A 166 -10.43 -4.58 -2.78
N TYR A 167 -10.88 -4.55 -4.03
CA TYR A 167 -11.05 -3.29 -4.76
C TYR A 167 -12.27 -2.51 -4.25
N GLN A 168 -13.07 -3.11 -3.37
CA GLN A 168 -14.23 -2.46 -2.78
C GLN A 168 -13.84 -1.68 -1.54
N GLU A 169 -14.48 -0.52 -1.39
CA GLU A 169 -14.33 0.33 -0.21
C GLU A 169 -14.96 -0.38 0.99
N ARG A 170 -14.28 -0.30 2.14
CA ARG A 170 -14.69 -0.90 3.40
C ARG A 170 -14.42 0.06 4.55
N TRP A 171 -15.05 -0.18 5.68
CA TRP A 171 -14.86 0.57 6.92
C TRP A 171 -14.04 -0.25 7.91
N VAL A 172 -13.10 0.42 8.57
CA VAL A 172 -12.30 -0.14 9.66
C VAL A 172 -12.30 0.83 10.84
N GLN A 173 -12.11 0.33 12.05
CA GLN A 173 -11.86 1.20 13.19
C GLN A 173 -10.47 1.82 13.08
N ALA A 174 -10.35 3.11 13.39
CA ALA A 174 -9.07 3.82 13.29
C ALA A 174 -7.98 3.20 14.18
N SER A 175 -8.35 2.58 15.30
CA SER A 175 -7.44 1.86 16.21
C SER A 175 -6.81 0.61 15.61
N ASP A 176 -7.35 0.09 14.51
CA ASP A 176 -6.84 -1.11 13.84
C ASP A 176 -5.95 -0.79 12.64
N LEU A 177 -5.75 0.51 12.36
CA LEU A 177 -4.93 1.00 11.26
C LEU A 177 -3.79 1.86 11.82
N SER A 178 -2.54 1.47 11.55
CA SER A 178 -1.39 2.33 11.80
C SER A 178 -1.26 3.34 10.65
N LEU A 179 -1.20 4.63 11.00
CA LEU A 179 -0.88 5.71 10.06
C LEU A 179 0.60 6.14 10.17
N ASN A 180 1.43 5.38 10.88
CA ASN A 180 2.83 5.69 11.08
C ASN A 180 3.61 5.54 9.76
N GLU A 181 4.33 6.59 9.36
CA GLU A 181 5.09 6.60 8.10
C GLU A 181 6.16 5.49 8.02
N LYS A 182 6.78 5.11 9.15
CA LYS A 182 7.74 4.01 9.18
C LYS A 182 7.06 2.67 8.88
N ASP A 183 5.91 2.40 9.50
CA ASP A 183 5.16 1.16 9.28
C ASP A 183 4.69 1.06 7.82
N ILE A 184 4.18 2.17 7.28
CA ILE A 184 3.73 2.26 5.88
C ILE A 184 4.88 1.97 4.93
N ASN A 185 6.01 2.66 5.08
CA ASN A 185 7.18 2.48 4.22
C ASN A 185 7.76 1.07 4.33
N MET A 186 7.81 0.51 5.55
CA MET A 186 8.31 -0.84 5.80
C MET A 186 7.44 -1.89 5.13
N ILE A 187 6.11 -1.84 5.30
CA ILE A 187 5.21 -2.81 4.69
C ILE A 187 5.18 -2.65 3.16
N ALA A 188 5.28 -1.43 2.62
CA ALA A 188 5.37 -1.21 1.18
C ALA A 188 6.59 -1.89 0.58
N ALA A 189 7.77 -1.64 1.16
CA ALA A 189 9.02 -2.25 0.72
C ALA A 189 9.00 -3.78 0.88
N LEU A 190 8.48 -4.28 2.01
CA LEU A 190 8.34 -5.71 2.28
C LEU A 190 7.48 -6.41 1.22
N GLN A 191 6.33 -5.83 0.86
CA GLN A 191 5.43 -6.42 -0.14
C GLN A 191 6.04 -6.44 -1.55
N ILE A 192 6.87 -5.44 -1.90
CA ILE A 192 7.61 -5.41 -3.17
C ILE A 192 8.66 -6.53 -3.20
N SER A 193 9.53 -6.61 -2.18
CA SER A 193 10.56 -7.65 -2.11
C SER A 193 9.97 -9.06 -2.09
N LEU A 194 8.87 -9.25 -1.37
CA LEU A 194 8.12 -10.49 -1.35
C LEU A 194 7.64 -10.93 -2.74
N LYS A 195 7.09 -10.00 -3.53
CA LYS A 195 6.64 -10.31 -4.89
C LYS A 195 7.81 -10.73 -5.77
N ASN A 196 8.91 -9.98 -5.72
CA ASN A 196 10.09 -10.26 -6.54
C ASN A 196 10.68 -11.63 -6.20
N TYR A 197 10.83 -11.91 -4.90
CA TYR A 197 11.25 -13.21 -4.39
C TYR A 197 10.38 -14.35 -4.93
N ARG A 198 9.05 -14.25 -4.78
CA ARG A 198 8.11 -15.29 -5.22
C ARG A 198 8.11 -15.48 -6.72
N SER A 199 8.16 -14.39 -7.48
CA SER A 199 8.22 -14.44 -8.94
C SER A 199 9.50 -15.15 -9.41
N ALA A 200 10.64 -14.83 -8.78
CA ALA A 200 11.91 -15.48 -9.07
C ALA A 200 11.88 -16.97 -8.67
N ARG A 201 11.32 -17.31 -7.51
CA ARG A 201 11.19 -18.69 -7.02
C ARG A 201 10.27 -19.54 -7.91
N SER A 202 9.11 -19.04 -8.29
CA SER A 202 8.20 -19.75 -9.21
C SER A 202 8.83 -20.01 -10.58
N LEU A 203 9.57 -19.03 -11.12
CA LEU A 203 10.30 -19.21 -12.38
C LEU A 203 11.46 -20.21 -12.22
N TYR A 204 12.18 -20.16 -11.10
CA TYR A 204 13.25 -21.09 -10.79
C TYR A 204 12.75 -22.54 -10.72
N GLU A 205 11.60 -22.76 -10.08
CA GLU A 205 10.96 -24.08 -9.97
C GLU A 205 10.47 -24.61 -11.33
N LYS A 206 9.95 -23.73 -12.19
CA LYS A 206 9.42 -24.10 -13.52
C LYS A 206 10.49 -24.33 -14.57
N ASP A 207 11.65 -23.68 -14.46
CA ASP A 207 12.68 -23.63 -15.51
C ASP A 207 13.99 -24.33 -15.10
N LYS A 208 13.90 -25.39 -14.26
CA LYS A 208 15.03 -26.18 -13.72
C LYS A 208 16.00 -26.75 -14.78
N SER A 209 15.65 -26.72 -16.07
CA SER A 209 16.47 -27.22 -17.18
C SER A 209 17.30 -26.14 -17.90
N ASN A 210 17.17 -24.85 -17.59
CA ASN A 210 17.87 -23.75 -18.28
C ASN A 210 18.92 -23.06 -17.38
N THR A 211 20.16 -23.56 -17.41
CA THR A 211 21.26 -23.18 -16.51
C THR A 211 21.65 -21.69 -16.54
N LYS A 212 21.37 -20.94 -17.61
CA LYS A 212 21.70 -19.50 -17.69
C LYS A 212 20.71 -18.61 -16.94
N ASN A 213 19.44 -19.01 -16.87
CA ASN A 213 18.42 -18.31 -16.09
C ASN A 213 18.51 -18.66 -14.61
N GLU A 214 18.94 -19.89 -14.31
CA GLU A 214 19.05 -20.42 -12.96
C GLU A 214 19.88 -19.51 -12.02
N LYS A 215 21.09 -19.13 -12.45
CA LYS A 215 21.99 -18.29 -11.65
C LYS A 215 21.36 -16.93 -11.32
N LYS A 216 20.76 -16.27 -12.31
CA LYS A 216 20.14 -14.95 -12.14
C LYS A 216 18.92 -15.00 -11.21
N LEU A 217 18.12 -16.06 -11.31
CA LEU A 217 16.96 -16.27 -10.45
C LEU A 217 17.40 -16.53 -9.01
N LYS A 218 18.44 -17.34 -8.80
CA LYS A 218 19.04 -17.57 -7.48
C LYS A 218 19.60 -16.29 -6.87
N GLU A 219 20.36 -15.51 -7.63
CA GLU A 219 20.86 -14.18 -7.20
C GLU A 219 19.71 -13.25 -6.81
N THR A 220 18.58 -13.28 -7.53
CA THR A 220 17.39 -12.47 -7.19
C THR A 220 16.74 -12.94 -5.88
N ILE A 221 16.59 -14.26 -5.69
CA ILE A 221 16.06 -14.85 -4.45
C ILE A 221 16.91 -14.42 -3.25
N GLU A 222 18.23 -14.60 -3.32
CA GLU A 222 19.17 -14.23 -2.26
C GLU A 222 19.17 -12.71 -1.98
N ALA A 223 19.12 -11.89 -3.03
CA ALA A 223 19.08 -10.43 -2.90
C ALA A 223 17.80 -9.95 -2.20
N GLU A 224 16.64 -10.52 -2.53
CA GLU A 224 15.37 -10.12 -1.92
C GLU A 224 15.25 -10.62 -0.47
N GLU A 225 15.77 -11.81 -0.14
CA GLU A 225 15.88 -12.25 1.25
C GLU A 225 16.75 -11.30 2.08
N ALA A 226 17.89 -10.88 1.53
CA ALA A 226 18.76 -9.90 2.17
C ALA A 226 18.07 -8.53 2.33
N ALA A 227 17.31 -8.09 1.33
CA ALA A 227 16.55 -6.84 1.38
C ALA A 227 15.53 -6.86 2.54
N ILE A 228 14.79 -7.97 2.72
CA ILE A 228 13.82 -8.09 3.82
C ILE A 228 14.52 -8.08 5.19
N LYS A 229 15.66 -8.78 5.35
CA LYS A 229 16.46 -8.75 6.59
C LYS A 229 16.97 -7.35 6.91
N ASN A 230 17.40 -6.60 5.89
CA ASN A 230 17.84 -5.22 6.03
C ASN A 230 16.68 -4.30 6.43
N LEU A 231 15.48 -4.49 5.89
CA LEU A 231 14.29 -3.72 6.26
C LEU A 231 13.94 -3.88 7.74
N ILE A 232 14.01 -5.11 8.27
CA ILE A 232 13.80 -5.40 9.70
C ILE A 232 14.85 -4.69 10.55
N SER A 233 16.12 -4.81 10.17
CA SER A 233 17.24 -4.23 10.92
C SER A 233 17.16 -2.70 10.96
N ALA A 234 16.77 -2.07 9.84
CA ALA A 234 16.66 -0.62 9.70
C ALA A 234 15.42 -0.03 10.40
N ASN A 235 14.38 -0.84 10.66
CA ASN A 235 13.10 -0.39 11.22
C ASN A 235 12.76 -1.10 12.54
N SER A 236 13.75 -1.54 13.32
CA SER A 236 13.59 -2.36 14.53
C SER A 236 12.59 -1.84 15.59
N SER A 237 12.24 -0.55 15.56
CA SER A 237 11.24 0.07 16.44
C SER A 237 9.82 0.13 15.88
N SER A 238 9.58 -0.35 14.66
CA SER A 238 8.28 -0.31 13.98
C SER A 238 7.41 -1.50 14.40
N ASP A 239 6.11 -1.28 14.58
CA ASP A 239 5.17 -2.38 14.88
C ASP A 239 5.06 -3.38 13.72
N ALA A 240 5.46 -2.97 12.51
CA ALA A 240 5.54 -3.83 11.32
C ALA A 240 6.68 -4.86 11.37
N VAL A 241 7.64 -4.73 12.29
CA VAL A 241 8.79 -5.65 12.41
C VAL A 241 8.33 -7.08 12.69
N LYS A 242 7.43 -7.26 13.66
CA LYS A 242 6.93 -8.60 14.04
C LYS A 242 6.31 -9.33 12.85
N TYR A 243 5.57 -8.60 12.02
CA TYR A 243 4.99 -9.17 10.80
C TYR A 243 6.07 -9.54 9.77
N ALA A 244 7.06 -8.66 9.54
CA ALA A 244 8.15 -8.95 8.63
C ALA A 244 9.00 -10.16 9.06
N GLU A 245 9.22 -10.35 10.35
CA GLU A 245 9.92 -11.51 10.91
C GLU A 245 9.17 -12.83 10.66
N GLN A 246 7.84 -12.83 10.83
CA GLN A 246 7.00 -13.99 10.49
C GLN A 246 7.09 -14.33 9.00
N VAL A 247 7.08 -13.31 8.14
CA VAL A 247 7.25 -13.48 6.70
C VAL A 247 8.59 -14.15 6.37
N ILE A 248 9.72 -13.66 6.90
CA ILE A 248 11.03 -14.28 6.66
C ILE A 248 11.03 -15.74 7.09
N THR A 249 10.43 -16.06 8.23
CA THR A 249 10.38 -17.44 8.73
C THR A 249 9.68 -18.36 7.73
N ILE A 250 8.57 -17.92 7.13
CA ILE A 250 7.86 -18.66 6.09
C ILE A 250 8.69 -18.78 4.81
N LEU A 251 9.37 -17.71 4.38
CA LEU A 251 10.18 -17.74 3.15
C LEU A 251 11.43 -18.62 3.27
N SER A 252 12.04 -18.66 4.47
CA SER A 252 13.29 -19.36 4.75
C SER A 252 13.11 -20.88 4.90
N GLN A 253 11.88 -21.39 4.87
CA GLN A 253 11.62 -22.83 4.85
C GLN A 253 12.11 -23.44 3.52
N PRO A 254 12.89 -24.54 3.59
CA PRO A 254 13.30 -25.28 2.40
C PRO A 254 12.07 -25.67 1.55
N LEU A 255 12.21 -25.62 0.22
CA LEU A 255 11.12 -25.87 -0.74
C LEU A 255 10.36 -27.19 -0.58
N GLU A 256 10.91 -28.16 0.16
CA GLU A 256 10.41 -29.54 0.19
C GLU A 256 9.35 -29.81 1.27
N GLU A 257 9.11 -28.90 2.22
CA GLU A 257 8.20 -29.17 3.35
C GLU A 257 6.76 -28.65 3.20
N THR A 258 6.38 -28.00 2.08
CA THR A 258 5.04 -27.37 1.97
C THR A 258 3.92 -28.31 1.47
N ILE A 259 4.14 -29.63 1.37
CA ILE A 259 3.13 -30.56 0.81
C ILE A 259 2.54 -31.57 1.81
N GLU A 260 3.12 -31.80 2.99
CA GLU A 260 2.66 -32.93 3.84
C GLU A 260 1.57 -32.66 4.89
N ASN A 261 1.15 -31.42 5.15
CA ASN A 261 0.14 -31.16 6.19
C ASN A 261 -1.32 -31.05 5.71
N THR A 262 -1.64 -31.47 4.47
CA THR A 262 -3.04 -31.43 3.96
C THR A 262 -3.64 -32.81 3.64
N GLN A 263 -3.06 -33.90 4.16
CA GLN A 263 -3.66 -35.23 4.04
C GLN A 263 -3.56 -36.06 5.33
N THR A 264 -4.18 -35.60 6.41
CA THR A 264 -4.62 -36.51 7.49
C THR A 264 -5.83 -35.93 8.20
N GLU A 265 -6.97 -36.01 7.54
CA GLU A 265 -8.29 -36.11 8.21
C GLU A 265 -9.30 -36.65 7.19
N THR A 266 -9.13 -37.92 6.81
CA THR A 266 -10.20 -38.66 6.11
C THR A 266 -10.07 -40.16 6.37
N THR A 267 -10.26 -40.59 7.62
CA THR A 267 -10.71 -41.95 8.03
C THR A 267 -10.85 -41.92 9.58
N GLU A 268 -11.87 -42.38 10.28
CA GLU A 268 -12.95 -43.36 10.08
C GLU A 268 -14.16 -42.96 10.95
N THR A 269 -15.39 -43.15 10.46
CA THR A 269 -16.49 -43.55 11.35
C THR A 269 -17.26 -44.64 10.65
N THR A 270 -16.82 -45.87 10.86
CA THR A 270 -17.64 -47.06 10.69
C THR A 270 -18.27 -47.37 12.05
N GLN A 271 -19.56 -47.13 12.19
CA GLN A 271 -20.46 -47.87 13.08
C GLN A 271 -21.53 -48.44 12.15
N SER A 272 -21.50 -49.73 11.80
CA SER A 272 -21.98 -50.85 12.61
C SER A 272 -23.39 -50.62 13.16
N GLU A 273 -24.41 -50.83 12.32
CA GLU A 273 -25.72 -51.26 12.79
C GLU A 273 -26.15 -52.48 11.96
N GLU A 274 -25.90 -53.65 12.54
CA GLU A 274 -26.61 -54.89 12.29
C GLU A 274 -27.49 -55.16 13.54
N ASN A 275 -28.74 -55.55 13.30
CA ASN A 275 -29.72 -56.13 14.24
C ASN A 275 -30.52 -55.19 15.15
N GLN A 276 -31.74 -54.83 14.70
CA GLN A 276 -33.00 -55.38 15.21
C GLN A 276 -34.14 -55.23 14.20
#